data_AF-X0XXB5-F1
#
_entry.id   AF-X0XXB5-F1
#
_cell.length_a   1.000
_cell.length_b   1.000
_cell.length_c   1.000
_cell.angle_alpha   90.00
_cell.angle_beta   90.00
_cell.angle_gamma   90.00
#
_symmetry.space_group_name_H-M   'P 1'
#
loop_
_entity.id
_entity.type
_entity.pdbx_description
1 polymer ?
#
loop_
_entity_poly.entity_id
_entity_poly.type
_entity_poly.pdbx_seq_one_letter_code
_entity_poly.pdbx_strand_id
1 'polypeptide(L)'
;HIAAGQAEAPLELSSREVSLGRIVPGGIAESLTVSPDSRRVAYAAERGDRWLVVVDGVEGAEYDDIAYGTPTFSPDGRVAYDVQRGGKWLVVVDGVEGAEYDETAEGTPIFSPDGERVAYAARRDEKWLVVVDGVEGAEYDGIFEGTPIFSPDGGRVAYVAERGRKWLVVVNGVEGAEYDGIGAGTLIFSPDGGRVAYMAARGDKRLVVVDGVEGAEYYGIGEGSLIFSPDGQRLAYW
;
A
#
# COMPACT_ATOMS: atom_id res chain seq x y z
N HIS A 1 -48.92 46.68 11.56
CA HIS A 1 -48.78 45.33 10.95
C HIS A 1 -47.30 45.02 10.86
N ILE A 2 -46.78 44.20 11.78
CA ILE A 2 -45.42 43.66 11.72
C ILE A 2 -45.58 42.15 11.57
N ALA A 3 -45.04 41.60 10.49
CA ALA A 3 -45.11 40.18 10.16
C ALA A 3 -44.20 39.38 11.10
N ALA A 4 -44.74 38.31 11.69
CA ALA A 4 -43.99 37.36 12.50
C ALA A 4 -43.11 36.48 11.60
N GLY A 5 -41.83 36.37 11.95
CA GLY A 5 -40.89 35.45 11.30
C GLY A 5 -41.29 34.00 11.53
N GLN A 6 -41.24 33.19 10.47
CA GLN A 6 -41.36 31.74 10.57
C GLN A 6 -40.13 31.18 11.29
N ALA A 7 -40.36 30.44 12.38
CA ALA A 7 -39.31 29.66 13.02
C ALA A 7 -38.95 28.48 12.12
N GLU A 8 -37.67 28.35 11.75
CA GLU A 8 -37.16 27.16 11.08
C GLU A 8 -37.29 25.95 12.01
N ALA A 9 -37.79 24.84 11.48
CA ALA A 9 -37.93 23.60 12.23
C ALA A 9 -36.54 23.08 12.65
N PRO A 10 -36.39 22.54 13.87
CA PRO A 10 -35.12 21.98 14.30
C PRO A 10 -34.74 20.80 13.38
N LEU A 11 -33.49 20.80 12.93
CA LEU A 11 -32.88 19.68 12.24
C LEU A 11 -32.89 18.45 13.17
N GLU A 12 -33.82 17.53 12.94
CA GLU A 12 -33.80 16.22 13.59
C GLU A 12 -32.70 15.35 12.95
N LEU A 13 -31.60 15.16 13.67
CA LEU A 13 -30.63 14.13 13.35
C LEU A 13 -31.25 12.78 13.67
N SER A 14 -31.62 12.01 12.64
CA SER A 14 -31.93 10.59 12.82
C SER A 14 -30.63 9.79 12.76
N SER A 15 -30.22 9.21 13.89
CA SER A 15 -29.17 8.20 13.90
C SER A 15 -29.79 6.82 13.73
N ARG A 16 -29.19 6.00 12.87
CA ARG A 16 -29.49 4.56 12.80
C ARG A 16 -28.27 3.82 13.32
N GLU A 17 -28.38 3.32 14.55
CA GLU A 17 -27.38 2.40 15.08
C GLU A 17 -27.56 1.04 14.39
N VAL A 18 -26.57 0.64 13.60
CA VAL A 18 -26.47 -0.73 13.10
C VAL A 18 -25.43 -1.42 13.97
N SER A 19 -25.87 -2.35 14.81
CA SER A 19 -24.94 -3.20 15.55
C SER A 19 -24.14 -4.02 14.54
N LEU A 20 -22.82 -3.80 14.49
CA LEU A 20 -21.88 -4.50 13.61
C LEU A 20 -21.46 -5.88 14.16
N GLY A 21 -22.16 -6.37 15.18
CA GLY A 21 -21.86 -7.63 15.85
C GLY A 21 -21.53 -7.45 17.34
N ARG A 22 -21.31 -8.58 18.03
CA ARG A 22 -20.78 -8.57 19.39
C ARG A 22 -19.27 -8.48 19.32
N ILE A 23 -18.70 -7.47 19.97
CA ILE A 23 -17.28 -7.43 20.23
C ILE A 23 -16.93 -8.62 21.13
N VAL A 24 -16.03 -9.48 20.65
CA VAL A 24 -15.54 -10.61 21.43
C VAL A 24 -14.66 -10.08 22.58
N PRO A 25 -14.85 -10.53 23.83
CA PRO A 25 -13.99 -10.13 24.93
C PRO A 25 -12.57 -10.69 24.74
N GLY A 26 -11.60 -9.83 24.45
CA GLY A 26 -10.19 -10.18 24.23
C GLY A 26 -9.55 -9.19 23.27
N GLY A 27 -8.58 -8.42 23.75
CA GLY A 27 -7.75 -7.43 23.04
C GLY A 27 -8.19 -7.01 21.64
N ILE A 28 -9.06 -6.00 21.54
CA ILE A 28 -9.24 -5.26 20.28
C ILE A 28 -7.99 -4.37 20.12
N ALA A 29 -6.88 -4.96 19.67
CA ALA A 29 -5.64 -4.23 19.45
C ALA A 29 -5.77 -3.46 18.13
N GLU A 30 -5.70 -2.12 18.17
CA GLU A 30 -5.28 -1.13 17.14
C GLU A 30 -5.57 -1.37 15.64
N SER A 31 -6.44 -2.30 15.28
CA SER A 31 -6.63 -2.85 13.92
C SER A 31 -8.04 -2.64 13.37
N LEU A 32 -8.93 -2.00 14.14
CA LEU A 32 -10.27 -1.68 13.67
C LEU A 32 -10.19 -0.71 12.49
N THR A 33 -10.64 -1.18 11.33
CA THR A 33 -10.73 -0.40 10.10
C THR A 33 -12.16 -0.42 9.56
N VAL A 34 -12.52 0.64 8.85
CA VAL A 34 -13.84 0.84 8.25
C VAL A 34 -13.63 1.10 6.76
N SER A 35 -14.44 0.48 5.89
CA SER A 35 -14.34 0.71 4.45
C SER A 35 -14.60 2.18 4.11
N PRO A 36 -14.04 2.71 3.01
CA PRO A 36 -14.22 4.12 2.65
C PRO A 36 -15.67 4.57 2.49
N ASP A 37 -16.57 3.67 2.11
CA ASP A 37 -18.01 3.91 2.01
C ASP A 37 -18.77 3.76 3.34
N SER A 38 -18.07 3.49 4.43
CA SER A 38 -18.59 3.28 5.79
C SER A 38 -19.59 2.13 5.93
N ARG A 39 -19.58 1.16 5.00
CA ARG A 39 -20.51 0.02 5.02
C ARG A 39 -19.92 -1.26 5.59
N ARG A 40 -18.59 -1.38 5.62
CA ARG A 40 -17.90 -2.57 6.10
C ARG A 40 -16.96 -2.24 7.24
N VAL A 41 -16.73 -3.23 8.09
CA VAL A 41 -15.79 -3.15 9.21
C VAL A 41 -14.93 -4.40 9.25
N ALA A 42 -13.66 -4.23 9.56
CA ALA A 42 -12.75 -5.33 9.82
C ALA A 42 -11.89 -5.03 11.06
N TYR A 43 -11.57 -6.06 11.83
CA TYR A 43 -10.65 -5.94 12.97
C TYR A 43 -10.00 -7.28 13.25
N ALA A 44 -8.79 -7.25 13.82
CA ALA A 44 -8.16 -8.42 14.40
C ALA A 44 -8.70 -8.66 15.81
N ALA A 45 -8.89 -9.93 16.16
CA ALA A 45 -9.31 -10.35 17.48
C ALA A 45 -8.42 -11.50 17.97
N GLU A 46 -8.03 -11.42 19.24
CA GLU A 46 -7.31 -12.48 19.93
C GLU A 46 -8.31 -13.49 20.53
N ARG A 47 -8.03 -14.78 20.31
CA ARG A 47 -8.76 -15.90 20.88
C ARG A 47 -7.77 -16.89 21.48
N GLY A 48 -7.57 -16.79 22.79
CA GLY A 48 -6.57 -17.62 23.46
C GLY A 48 -5.18 -17.19 23.02
N ASP A 49 -4.43 -18.09 22.40
CA ASP A 49 -3.10 -17.87 21.83
C ASP A 49 -3.12 -17.71 20.30
N ARG A 50 -4.31 -17.49 19.72
CA ARG A 50 -4.53 -17.36 18.28
C ARG A 50 -5.11 -16.00 17.94
N TRP A 51 -4.90 -15.58 16.70
CA TRP A 51 -5.50 -14.38 16.11
C TRP A 51 -6.47 -14.76 14.99
N LEU A 52 -7.52 -13.98 14.81
CA LEU A 52 -8.39 -14.06 13.64
C LEU A 52 -8.78 -12.66 13.18
N VAL A 53 -9.19 -12.54 11.92
CA VAL A 53 -9.80 -11.31 11.39
C VAL A 53 -11.30 -11.50 11.30
N VAL A 54 -12.04 -10.56 11.89
CA VAL A 54 -13.50 -10.49 11.78
C VAL A 54 -13.85 -9.44 10.75
N VAL A 55 -14.64 -9.81 9.75
CA VAL A 55 -15.13 -8.90 8.70
C VAL A 55 -16.64 -8.91 8.71
N ASP A 56 -17.27 -7.75 8.95
CA ASP A 56 -18.72 -7.60 9.03
C ASP A 56 -19.40 -8.58 9.99
N GLY A 57 -18.71 -8.88 11.10
CA GLY A 57 -19.16 -9.84 12.12
C GLY A 57 -18.95 -11.32 11.78
N VAL A 58 -18.34 -11.62 10.62
CA VAL A 58 -17.97 -12.97 10.20
C VAL A 58 -16.51 -13.23 10.57
N GLU A 59 -16.30 -14.28 11.36
CA GLU A 59 -14.96 -14.72 11.78
C GLU A 59 -14.23 -15.45 10.65
N GLY A 60 -12.99 -15.07 10.40
CA GLY A 60 -12.07 -15.79 9.51
C GLY A 60 -11.39 -16.98 10.17
N ALA A 61 -10.37 -17.51 9.51
CA ALA A 61 -9.52 -18.56 10.06
C ALA A 61 -8.63 -18.04 11.21
N GLU A 62 -8.10 -18.97 12.00
CA GLU A 62 -7.23 -18.68 13.15
C GLU A 62 -5.74 -18.83 12.76
N TYR A 63 -4.94 -17.86 13.17
CA TYR A 63 -3.52 -17.68 12.84
C TYR A 63 -2.68 -17.55 14.11
N ASP A 64 -1.36 -17.74 13.98
CA ASP A 64 -0.42 -17.56 15.09
C ASP A 64 -0.26 -16.08 15.44
N ASP A 65 -0.28 -15.20 14.42
CA ASP A 65 -0.10 -13.76 14.57
C ASP A 65 -0.74 -12.99 13.39
N ILE A 66 -0.86 -11.67 13.53
CA ILE A 66 -1.28 -10.73 12.49
C ILE A 66 -0.34 -9.52 12.44
N ALA A 67 0.00 -9.05 11.24
CA ALA A 67 0.91 -7.93 11.09
C ALA A 67 0.28 -6.60 11.55
N TYR A 68 1.09 -5.74 12.15
CA TYR A 68 0.69 -4.39 12.53
C TYR A 68 0.21 -3.59 11.30
N GLY A 69 -0.82 -2.76 11.49
CA GLY A 69 -1.40 -1.94 10.41
C GLY A 69 -2.35 -2.69 9.47
N THR A 70 -2.69 -3.95 9.76
CA THR A 70 -3.71 -4.72 9.05
C THR A 70 -4.85 -5.14 9.99
N PRO A 71 -6.07 -5.46 9.49
CA PRO A 71 -6.52 -5.46 8.10
C PRO A 71 -6.64 -4.06 7.46
N THR A 72 -6.62 -4.03 6.12
CA THR A 72 -6.87 -2.82 5.31
C THR A 72 -8.01 -3.04 4.32
N PHE A 73 -8.72 -1.96 3.99
CA PHE A 73 -9.79 -1.96 2.98
C PHE A 73 -9.34 -1.27 1.70
N SER A 74 -9.74 -1.83 0.56
CA SER A 74 -9.73 -1.14 -0.72
C SER A 74 -10.89 -0.11 -0.82
N PRO A 75 -10.85 0.79 -1.82
CA PRO A 75 -11.95 1.73 -2.09
C PRO A 75 -13.31 1.08 -2.38
N ASP A 76 -13.33 -0.08 -3.04
CA ASP A 76 -14.54 -0.87 -3.32
C ASP A 76 -14.94 -1.80 -2.16
N GLY A 77 -14.17 -1.80 -1.07
CA GLY A 77 -14.49 -2.48 0.17
C GLY A 77 -13.95 -3.89 0.29
N ARG A 78 -13.07 -4.36 -0.60
CA ARG A 78 -12.27 -5.59 -0.41
C ARG A 78 -11.33 -5.46 0.77
N VAL A 79 -10.96 -6.58 1.38
CA VAL A 79 -10.12 -6.60 2.59
C VAL A 79 -8.85 -7.41 2.36
N ALA A 80 -7.73 -6.90 2.84
CA ALA A 80 -6.46 -7.63 2.85
C ALA A 80 -5.78 -7.54 4.22
N TYR A 81 -5.08 -8.60 4.61
CA TYR A 81 -4.36 -8.67 5.88
C TYR A 81 -3.24 -9.70 5.84
N ASP A 82 -2.20 -9.44 6.63
CA ASP A 82 -1.00 -10.27 6.71
C ASP A 82 -1.01 -11.06 8.01
N VAL A 83 -0.80 -12.37 7.91
CA VAL A 83 -0.93 -13.29 9.03
C VAL A 83 0.22 -14.26 9.07
N GLN A 84 0.52 -14.75 10.26
CA GLN A 84 1.52 -15.78 10.47
C GLN A 84 0.86 -17.15 10.72
N ARG A 85 1.34 -18.19 10.05
CA ARG A 85 0.99 -19.58 10.29
C ARG A 85 2.23 -20.47 10.20
N GLY A 86 2.46 -21.28 11.21
CA GLY A 86 3.59 -22.20 11.27
C GLY A 86 4.95 -21.50 11.17
N GLY A 87 5.05 -20.26 11.64
CA GLY A 87 6.25 -19.43 11.53
C GLY A 87 6.51 -18.86 10.13
N LYS A 88 5.53 -18.94 9.21
CA LYS A 88 5.57 -18.31 7.88
C LYS A 88 4.49 -17.24 7.79
N TRP A 89 4.78 -16.17 7.04
CA TRP A 89 3.83 -15.11 6.74
C TRP A 89 3.10 -15.36 5.43
N LEU A 90 1.83 -14.99 5.35
CA LEU A 90 1.04 -15.02 4.13
C LEU A 90 0.05 -13.86 4.11
N VAL A 91 -0.35 -13.46 2.91
CA VAL A 91 -1.34 -12.40 2.71
C VAL A 91 -2.68 -13.03 2.40
N VAL A 92 -3.73 -12.62 3.11
CA VAL A 92 -5.10 -13.04 2.85
C VAL A 92 -5.84 -11.89 2.18
N VAL A 93 -6.48 -12.17 1.04
CA VAL A 93 -7.27 -11.18 0.29
C VAL A 93 -8.68 -11.72 0.11
N ASP A 94 -9.67 -11.01 0.66
CA ASP A 94 -11.09 -11.42 0.65
C ASP A 94 -11.31 -12.86 1.16
N GLY A 95 -10.53 -13.26 2.17
CA GLY A 95 -10.57 -14.60 2.77
C GLY A 95 -9.82 -15.68 1.98
N VAL A 96 -9.16 -15.32 0.87
CA VAL A 96 -8.32 -16.23 0.09
C VAL A 96 -6.87 -16.08 0.54
N GLU A 97 -6.30 -17.16 1.07
CA GLU A 97 -4.90 -17.24 1.48
C GLU A 97 -3.96 -17.28 0.25
N GLY A 98 -2.90 -16.47 0.30
CA GLY A 98 -1.80 -16.48 -0.66
C GLY A 98 -0.72 -17.52 -0.35
N ALA A 99 0.43 -17.38 -1.01
CA ALA A 99 1.60 -18.20 -0.75
C ALA A 99 2.25 -17.84 0.61
N GLU A 100 3.05 -18.77 1.13
CA GLU A 100 3.78 -18.61 2.39
C GLU A 100 5.21 -18.10 2.16
N TYR A 101 5.65 -17.22 3.06
CA TYR A 101 6.91 -16.47 3.01
C TYR A 101 7.59 -16.47 4.38
N ASP A 102 8.89 -16.19 4.42
CA ASP A 102 9.62 -15.99 5.67
C ASP A 102 9.25 -14.67 6.34
N GLU A 103 8.84 -13.68 5.56
CA GLU A 103 8.53 -12.32 6.01
C GLU A 103 7.65 -11.59 4.98
N THR A 104 6.81 -10.67 5.43
CA THR A 104 6.15 -9.66 4.59
C THR A 104 6.59 -8.26 5.02
N ALA A 105 6.65 -7.33 4.06
CA ALA A 105 7.13 -5.97 4.35
C ALA A 105 6.07 -5.15 5.08
N GLU A 106 6.51 -4.36 6.07
CA GLU A 106 5.66 -3.37 6.74
C GLU A 106 5.04 -2.38 5.74
N GLY A 107 3.82 -1.92 6.02
CA GLY A 107 3.07 -1.02 5.13
C GLY A 107 2.48 -1.70 3.90
N THR A 108 2.61 -3.02 3.76
CA THR A 108 1.89 -3.85 2.80
C THR A 108 0.94 -4.81 3.55
N PRO A 109 -0.12 -5.34 2.91
CA PRO A 109 -0.52 -5.22 1.50
C PRO A 109 -1.14 -3.87 1.18
N ILE A 110 -1.05 -3.45 -0.08
CA ILE A 110 -1.68 -2.22 -0.60
C ILE A 110 -2.66 -2.54 -1.73
N PHE A 111 -3.73 -1.75 -1.83
CA PHE A 111 -4.68 -1.80 -2.94
C PHE A 111 -4.40 -0.71 -3.98
N SER A 112 -4.72 -0.99 -5.25
CA SER A 112 -4.79 0.05 -6.27
C SER A 112 -5.90 1.07 -5.97
N PRO A 113 -5.83 2.31 -6.51
CA PRO A 113 -6.84 3.34 -6.26
C PRO A 113 -8.27 3.00 -6.70
N ASP A 114 -8.44 2.08 -7.65
CA ASP A 114 -9.73 1.53 -8.06
C ASP A 114 -10.18 0.32 -7.20
N GLY A 115 -9.30 -0.20 -6.34
CA GLY A 115 -9.53 -1.37 -5.49
C GLY A 115 -9.41 -2.72 -6.21
N GLU A 116 -9.19 -2.74 -7.51
CA GLU A 116 -9.19 -3.98 -8.29
C GLU A 116 -7.96 -4.85 -8.06
N ARG A 117 -6.84 -4.23 -7.66
CA ARG A 117 -5.54 -4.89 -7.57
C ARG A 117 -4.93 -4.80 -6.19
N VAL A 118 -4.08 -5.76 -5.86
CA VAL A 118 -3.35 -5.83 -4.59
C VAL A 118 -1.87 -6.09 -4.84
N ALA A 119 -1.01 -5.43 -4.09
CA ALA A 119 0.43 -5.67 -4.12
C ALA A 119 1.02 -5.73 -2.72
N TYR A 120 2.05 -6.56 -2.55
CA TYR A 120 2.82 -6.65 -1.32
C TYR A 120 4.25 -7.10 -1.61
N ALA A 121 5.18 -6.75 -0.72
CA ALA A 121 6.54 -7.26 -0.78
C ALA A 121 6.71 -8.37 0.25
N ALA A 122 7.40 -9.43 -0.13
CA ALA A 122 7.62 -10.59 0.72
C ALA A 122 9.02 -11.16 0.53
N ARG A 123 9.53 -11.82 1.56
CA ARG A 123 10.83 -12.49 1.55
C ARG A 123 10.65 -14.00 1.55
N ARG A 124 11.34 -14.66 0.62
CA ARG A 124 11.51 -16.12 0.61
C ARG A 124 13.00 -16.40 0.66
N ASP A 125 13.40 -17.20 1.66
CA ASP A 125 14.80 -17.45 1.97
C ASP A 125 15.56 -16.12 2.19
N GLU A 126 16.56 -15.84 1.38
CA GLU A 126 17.39 -14.62 1.44
C GLU A 126 16.98 -13.57 0.39
N LYS A 127 15.86 -13.76 -0.31
CA LYS A 127 15.44 -12.91 -1.42
C LYS A 127 14.08 -12.28 -1.20
N TRP A 128 13.98 -11.01 -1.56
CA TRP A 128 12.73 -10.27 -1.60
C TRP A 128 12.12 -10.30 -2.99
N LEU A 129 10.80 -10.32 -3.06
CA LEU A 129 10.02 -10.20 -4.27
C LEU A 129 8.81 -9.30 -4.02
N VAL A 130 8.22 -8.81 -5.10
CA VAL A 130 6.90 -8.16 -5.06
C VAL A 130 5.89 -9.08 -5.69
N VAL A 131 4.78 -9.27 -4.99
CA VAL A 131 3.63 -10.04 -5.46
C VAL A 131 2.55 -9.06 -5.87
N VAL A 132 1.98 -9.28 -7.05
CA VAL A 132 0.93 -8.44 -7.60
C VAL A 132 -0.20 -9.35 -8.07
N ASP A 133 -1.39 -9.16 -7.50
CA ASP A 133 -2.57 -9.97 -7.82
C ASP A 133 -2.32 -11.48 -7.67
N GLY A 134 -1.52 -11.85 -6.66
CA GLY A 134 -1.12 -13.24 -6.38
C GLY A 134 -0.01 -13.78 -7.29
N VAL A 135 0.54 -12.98 -8.21
CA VAL A 135 1.63 -13.37 -9.10
C VAL A 135 2.96 -12.85 -8.54
N GLU A 136 3.88 -13.77 -8.29
CA GLU A 136 5.24 -13.48 -7.83
C GLU A 136 6.08 -12.84 -8.95
N GLY A 137 6.75 -11.73 -8.62
CA GLY A 137 7.74 -11.08 -9.47
C GLY A 137 9.12 -11.73 -9.41
N ALA A 138 10.12 -11.02 -9.94
CA ALA A 138 11.51 -11.44 -9.83
C ALA A 138 12.05 -11.29 -8.39
N GLU A 139 13.11 -12.03 -8.09
CA GLU A 139 13.79 -12.01 -6.81
C GLU A 139 14.95 -10.99 -6.77
N TYR A 140 15.10 -10.35 -5.62
CA TYR A 140 16.04 -9.26 -5.35
C TYR A 140 16.69 -9.44 -3.97
N ASP A 141 17.82 -8.78 -3.74
CA ASP A 141 18.47 -8.77 -2.42
C ASP A 141 17.68 -7.95 -1.39
N GLY A 142 16.86 -7.02 -1.87
CA GLY A 142 16.05 -6.13 -1.05
C GLY A 142 14.96 -5.44 -1.88
N ILE A 143 13.91 -4.99 -1.20
CA ILE A 143 12.90 -4.08 -1.74
C ILE A 143 12.85 -2.86 -0.82
N PHE A 144 12.84 -1.66 -1.41
CA PHE A 144 12.92 -0.43 -0.63
C PHE A 144 11.62 -0.17 0.13
N GLU A 145 11.74 0.29 1.37
CA GLU A 145 10.60 0.67 2.22
C GLU A 145 9.71 1.74 1.55
N GLY A 146 8.39 1.63 1.75
CA GLY A 146 7.42 2.49 1.09
C GLY A 146 7.15 2.13 -0.38
N THR A 147 7.65 0.98 -0.84
CA THR A 147 7.28 0.37 -2.12
C THR A 147 6.83 -1.08 -1.91
N PRO A 148 5.99 -1.66 -2.79
CA PRO A 148 5.48 -1.14 -4.08
C PRO A 148 4.51 0.05 -3.95
N ILE A 149 4.27 0.74 -5.06
CA ILE A 149 3.24 1.78 -5.22
C ILE A 149 2.42 1.52 -6.50
N PHE A 150 1.14 1.89 -6.49
CA PHE A 150 0.28 1.90 -7.68
C PHE A 150 0.26 3.27 -8.35
N SER A 151 0.07 3.29 -9.68
CA SER A 151 -0.27 4.52 -10.40
C SER A 151 -1.65 5.03 -10.00
N PRO A 152 -1.92 6.34 -10.09
CA PRO A 152 -3.23 6.93 -9.77
C PRO A 152 -4.43 6.30 -10.50
N ASP A 153 -4.21 5.76 -11.69
CA ASP A 153 -5.22 5.06 -12.50
C ASP A 153 -5.31 3.56 -12.18
N GLY A 154 -4.53 3.04 -11.22
CA GLY A 154 -4.50 1.62 -10.81
C GLY A 154 -3.82 0.65 -11.79
N GLY A 155 -3.57 1.09 -13.03
CA GLY A 155 -3.11 0.22 -14.11
C GLY A 155 -1.65 -0.25 -13.98
N ARG A 156 -0.82 0.44 -13.18
CA ARG A 156 0.61 0.16 -13.08
C ARG A 156 1.07 0.05 -11.63
N VAL A 157 2.11 -0.75 -11.43
CA VAL A 157 2.81 -0.92 -10.16
C VAL A 157 4.28 -0.61 -10.36
N ALA A 158 4.89 0.10 -9.41
CA ALA A 158 6.32 0.36 -9.40
C ALA A 158 6.93 0.09 -8.03
N TYR A 159 8.18 -0.38 -8.02
CA TYR A 159 8.94 -0.59 -6.79
C TYR A 159 10.43 -0.39 -7.02
N VAL A 160 11.16 -0.17 -5.93
CA VAL A 160 12.62 -0.04 -5.96
C VAL A 160 13.21 -1.34 -5.42
N ALA A 161 14.10 -1.94 -6.18
CA ALA A 161 14.72 -3.23 -5.86
C ALA A 161 16.23 -3.08 -5.69
N GLU A 162 16.82 -3.91 -4.83
CA GLU A 162 18.27 -4.05 -4.65
C GLU A 162 18.78 -5.28 -5.38
N ARG A 163 19.89 -5.12 -6.11
CA ARG A 163 20.63 -6.23 -6.70
C ARG A 163 22.13 -6.02 -6.50
N GLY A 164 22.74 -6.88 -5.70
CA GLY A 164 24.14 -6.80 -5.31
C GLY A 164 24.43 -5.55 -4.48
N ARG A 165 24.98 -4.52 -5.14
CA ARG A 165 25.24 -3.20 -4.51
C ARG A 165 24.65 -2.07 -5.34
N LYS A 166 23.60 -2.40 -6.10
CA LYS A 166 22.94 -1.52 -7.03
C LYS A 166 21.46 -1.52 -6.76
N TRP A 167 20.82 -0.43 -7.16
CA TRP A 167 19.40 -0.22 -7.01
C TRP A 167 18.80 0.06 -8.37
N LEU A 168 17.59 -0.46 -8.60
CA LEU A 168 16.85 -0.28 -9.84
C LEU A 168 15.37 -0.05 -9.52
N VAL A 169 14.68 0.62 -10.45
CA VAL A 169 13.22 0.76 -10.41
C VAL A 169 12.63 -0.27 -11.35
N VAL A 170 11.61 -0.99 -10.88
CA VAL A 170 10.84 -1.93 -11.67
C VAL A 170 9.45 -1.36 -11.86
N VAL A 171 8.95 -1.36 -13.10
CA VAL A 171 7.59 -0.91 -13.43
C VAL A 171 6.89 -2.05 -14.17
N ASN A 172 5.78 -2.55 -13.63
CA ASN A 172 5.05 -3.69 -14.17
C ASN A 172 5.94 -4.91 -14.48
N GLY A 173 6.90 -5.20 -13.60
CA GLY A 173 7.86 -6.30 -13.77
C GLY A 173 8.99 -6.02 -14.77
N VAL A 174 9.04 -4.84 -15.39
CA VAL A 174 10.13 -4.44 -16.30
C VAL A 174 11.18 -3.67 -15.52
N GLU A 175 12.40 -4.20 -15.54
CA GLU A 175 13.56 -3.62 -14.85
C GLU A 175 14.14 -2.42 -15.60
N GLY A 176 14.37 -1.33 -14.86
CA GLY A 176 15.12 -0.18 -15.34
C GLY A 176 16.64 -0.35 -15.24
N ALA A 177 17.37 0.76 -15.45
CA ALA A 177 18.81 0.77 -15.28
C ALA A 177 19.22 0.68 -13.80
N GLU A 178 20.45 0.21 -13.56
CA GLU A 178 21.04 0.08 -12.23
C GLU A 178 21.84 1.33 -11.82
N TYR A 179 21.67 1.73 -10.56
CA TYR A 179 22.26 2.93 -9.96
C TYR A 179 22.95 2.59 -8.64
N ASP A 180 23.83 3.48 -8.16
CA ASP A 180 24.45 3.33 -6.83
C ASP A 180 23.42 3.53 -5.70
N GLY A 181 22.30 4.16 -6.00
CA GLY A 181 21.16 4.35 -5.10
C GLY A 181 19.97 4.93 -5.82
N ILE A 182 18.78 4.71 -5.26
CA ILE A 182 17.55 5.42 -5.62
C ILE A 182 17.15 6.26 -4.41
N GLY A 183 16.74 7.51 -4.64
CA GLY A 183 16.35 8.41 -3.56
C GLY A 183 15.10 7.91 -2.84
N ALA A 184 15.18 7.76 -1.52
CA ALA A 184 14.05 7.39 -0.68
C ALA A 184 12.85 8.32 -0.91
N GLY A 185 11.67 7.75 -1.12
CA GLY A 185 10.44 8.51 -1.36
C GLY A 185 10.40 9.33 -2.66
N THR A 186 11.34 9.15 -3.60
CA THR A 186 11.35 9.90 -4.86
C THR A 186 10.68 9.19 -6.03
N LEU A 187 10.40 7.89 -5.90
CA LEU A 187 9.65 7.14 -6.91
C LEU A 187 8.20 7.60 -6.92
N ILE A 188 7.79 8.26 -8.02
CA ILE A 188 6.44 8.81 -8.17
C ILE A 188 5.87 8.54 -9.56
N PHE A 189 4.55 8.41 -9.63
CA PHE A 189 3.80 8.45 -10.87
C PHE A 189 3.35 9.88 -11.18
N SER A 190 3.18 10.21 -12.47
CA SER A 190 2.46 11.43 -12.87
C SER A 190 0.97 11.37 -12.46
N PRO A 191 0.26 12.51 -12.35
CA PRO A 191 -1.13 12.53 -11.91
C PRO A 191 -2.10 11.72 -12.80
N ASP A 192 -1.82 11.66 -14.10
CA ASP A 192 -2.56 10.84 -15.07
C ASP A 192 -2.16 9.36 -15.03
N GLY A 193 -1.20 8.99 -14.18
CA GLY A 193 -0.67 7.65 -14.04
C GLY A 193 0.12 7.16 -15.25
N GLY A 194 0.44 8.01 -16.23
CA GLY A 194 1.09 7.64 -17.50
C GLY A 194 2.63 7.64 -17.45
N ARG A 195 3.25 8.34 -16.50
CA ARG A 195 4.70 8.48 -16.39
C ARG A 195 5.24 8.12 -15.01
N VAL A 196 6.52 7.77 -14.94
CA VAL A 196 7.26 7.47 -13.72
C VAL A 196 8.48 8.37 -13.62
N ALA A 197 8.74 8.93 -12.45
CA ALA A 197 9.99 9.64 -12.16
C ALA A 197 10.60 9.19 -10.85
N TYR A 198 11.93 9.27 -10.76
CA TYR A 198 12.68 9.01 -9.55
C TYR A 198 14.05 9.68 -9.59
N MET A 199 14.62 9.90 -8.41
CA MET A 199 16.01 10.36 -8.28
C MET A 199 16.93 9.14 -8.18
N ALA A 200 18.02 9.15 -8.92
CA ALA A 200 19.06 8.14 -8.90
C ALA A 200 20.41 8.74 -8.51
N ALA A 201 21.29 7.91 -7.95
CA ALA A 201 22.66 8.25 -7.62
C ALA A 201 23.65 7.50 -8.52
N ARG A 202 24.68 8.21 -9.00
CA ARG A 202 25.80 7.66 -9.77
C ARG A 202 27.09 8.33 -9.31
N GLY A 203 27.92 7.59 -8.57
CA GLY A 203 29.10 8.12 -7.90
C GLY A 203 28.73 9.23 -6.92
N ASP A 204 29.37 10.39 -7.09
CA ASP A 204 29.15 11.61 -6.29
C ASP A 204 28.02 12.51 -6.84
N LYS A 205 27.29 12.04 -7.85
CA LYS A 205 26.24 12.81 -8.51
C LYS A 205 24.86 12.16 -8.37
N ARG A 206 23.85 12.98 -8.60
CA ARG A 206 22.44 12.62 -8.68
C ARG A 206 21.88 13.01 -10.04
N LEU A 207 20.89 12.26 -10.51
CA LEU A 207 20.14 12.54 -11.72
C LEU A 207 18.67 12.21 -11.50
N VAL A 208 17.80 12.86 -12.27
CA VAL A 208 16.39 12.48 -12.33
C VAL A 208 16.18 11.60 -13.56
N VAL A 209 15.50 10.48 -13.36
CA VAL A 209 15.09 9.59 -14.44
C VAL A 209 13.59 9.75 -14.63
N VAL A 210 13.15 9.87 -15.88
CA VAL A 210 11.73 9.92 -16.22
C VAL A 210 11.46 8.91 -17.33
N ASP A 211 10.57 7.96 -17.08
CA ASP A 211 10.21 6.89 -18.03
C ASP A 211 11.45 6.12 -18.54
N GLY A 212 12.43 5.89 -17.64
CA GLY A 212 13.71 5.24 -17.96
C GLY A 212 14.72 6.13 -18.70
N VAL A 213 14.37 7.38 -19.00
CA VAL A 213 15.28 8.34 -19.65
C VAL A 213 16.03 9.14 -18.61
N GLU A 214 17.35 9.07 -18.65
CA GLU A 214 18.26 9.78 -17.75
C GLU A 214 18.34 11.27 -18.08
N GLY A 215 18.14 12.11 -17.06
CA GLY A 215 18.37 13.55 -17.12
C GLY A 215 19.84 13.92 -16.94
N ALA A 216 20.10 15.22 -16.78
CA ALA A 216 21.44 15.72 -16.47
C ALA A 216 21.88 15.32 -15.06
N GLU A 217 23.18 15.20 -14.87
CA GLU A 217 23.79 14.88 -13.58
C GLU A 217 24.16 16.16 -12.81
N TYR A 218 23.83 16.18 -11.52
CA TYR A 218 24.07 17.28 -10.60
C TYR A 218 24.71 16.78 -9.31
N TYR A 219 25.46 17.62 -8.61
CA TYR A 219 26.02 17.27 -7.30
C TYR A 219 24.96 17.21 -6.18
N GLY A 220 23.80 17.82 -6.40
CA GLY A 220 22.69 17.82 -5.47
C GLY A 220 21.38 18.04 -6.19
N ILE A 221 20.37 17.32 -5.72
CA ILE A 221 18.95 17.48 -6.04
C ILE A 221 18.24 17.30 -4.70
N GLY A 222 17.39 18.25 -4.36
CA GLY A 222 16.67 18.29 -3.09
C GLY A 222 15.82 17.04 -2.89
N GLU A 223 15.78 16.55 -1.65
CA GLU A 223 14.90 15.44 -1.29
C GLU A 223 13.44 15.91 -1.36
N GLY A 224 12.57 15.07 -1.91
CA GLY A 224 11.16 15.41 -2.13
C GLY A 224 10.90 16.52 -3.15
N SER A 225 11.89 16.87 -3.99
CA SER A 225 11.73 17.98 -4.95
C SER A 225 11.02 17.62 -6.25
N LEU A 226 10.81 16.32 -6.52
CA LEU A 226 10.21 15.85 -7.76
C LEU A 226 8.70 16.10 -7.75
N ILE A 227 8.23 16.98 -8.64
CA ILE A 227 6.81 17.32 -8.77
C ILE A 227 6.41 17.34 -10.24
N PHE A 228 5.48 16.47 -10.62
CA PHE A 228 4.85 16.54 -11.93
C PHE A 228 3.88 17.72 -12.01
N SER A 229 3.78 18.34 -13.19
CA SER A 229 2.71 19.28 -13.48
C SER A 229 1.35 18.59 -13.39
N PRO A 230 0.25 19.32 -13.13
CA PRO A 230 -1.09 18.72 -13.02
C PRO A 230 -1.54 17.93 -14.26
N ASP A 231 -1.02 18.27 -15.44
CA ASP A 231 -1.24 17.56 -16.71
C ASP A 231 -0.27 16.38 -16.96
N GLY A 232 0.64 16.10 -16.03
CA GLY A 232 1.65 15.04 -16.11
C GLY A 232 2.79 15.28 -17.12
N GLN A 233 2.75 16.34 -17.93
CA GLN A 233 3.67 16.49 -19.05
C GLN A 233 5.05 17.01 -18.67
N ARG A 234 5.17 17.71 -17.54
CA ARG A 234 6.41 18.34 -17.08
C ARG A 234 6.76 17.84 -15.69
N LEU A 235 8.06 17.77 -15.41
CA LEU A 235 8.59 17.48 -14.09
C LEU A 235 9.45 18.65 -13.64
N ALA A 236 9.18 19.17 -12.46
CA ALA A 236 10.04 20.12 -11.77
C ALA A 236 10.83 19.40 -10.67
N TYR A 237 12.04 19.87 -10.43
CA TYR A 237 12.90 19.50 -9.31
C TYR A 237 13.87 20.65 -9.05
N TRP A 238 14.34 20.76 -7.82
CA TRP A 238 15.31 21.75 -7.36
C TRP A 238 16.32 21.09 -6.42
#